data_AF-A0A9P0LYW1-F1
#
_entry.id   AF-A0A9P0LYW1-F1
#
_cell.length_a   1.000
_cell.length_b   1.000
_cell.length_c   1.000
_cell.angle_alpha   90.00
_cell.angle_beta   90.00
_cell.angle_gamma   90.00
#
_symmetry.space_group_name_H-M   'P 1'
#
loop_
_entity.id
_entity.type
_entity.pdbx_description
1 polymer ?
#
loop_
_entity_poly.entity_id
_entity_poly.type
_entity_poly.pdbx_seq_one_letter_code
_entity_poly.pdbx_strand_id
1 'polypeptide(L)'
;MKEQRPPAYSMSYRYPPFKKFLTPGPDKYEVPSTLGPKVPDKNANAAYSMSFKHNLSELERSPGPAKYSGPNMESYKQKPPKYTISPRVFPPAGKDKGPGPIYLPKLPKKPGYSFGLRTDTDPYITAEDEMPCVERKK
;
A
#
# COMPACT_ATOMS: atom_id res chain seq x y z
N MET A 1 -24.61 -23.27 62.32
CA MET A 1 -25.86 -22.54 62.08
C MET A 1 -25.60 -21.54 60.96
N LYS A 2 -26.27 -21.66 59.81
CA LYS A 2 -26.11 -20.75 58.67
C LYS A 2 -27.29 -19.79 58.74
N GLU A 3 -27.04 -18.54 59.11
CA GLU A 3 -28.11 -17.53 59.22
C GLU A 3 -28.83 -17.41 57.87
N GLN A 4 -30.15 -17.56 57.88
CA GLN A 4 -30.97 -17.37 56.69
C GLN A 4 -31.04 -15.88 56.39
N ARG A 5 -30.55 -15.47 55.22
CA ARG A 5 -30.78 -14.13 54.69
C ARG A 5 -32.18 -14.05 54.10
N PRO A 6 -32.96 -13.00 54.41
CA PRO A 6 -34.26 -12.81 53.80
C PRO A 6 -34.13 -12.56 52.27
N PRO A 7 -35.14 -12.93 51.48
CA PRO A 7 -35.15 -12.73 50.04
C PRO A 7 -35.10 -11.24 49.68
N ALA A 8 -34.20 -10.89 48.74
CA ALA A 8 -34.11 -9.54 48.18
C ALA A 8 -35.06 -9.42 46.98
N TYR A 9 -36.19 -8.74 47.16
CA TYR A 9 -37.14 -8.46 46.08
C TYR A 9 -36.84 -7.10 45.43
N SER A 10 -36.62 -7.09 44.12
CA SER A 10 -36.59 -5.84 43.35
C SER A 10 -38.01 -5.50 42.89
N MET A 11 -38.54 -4.35 43.32
CA MET A 11 -39.95 -3.97 43.13
C MET A 11 -40.32 -3.49 41.71
N SER A 12 -39.40 -3.41 40.74
CA SER A 12 -39.76 -2.91 39.41
C SER A 12 -38.92 -3.46 38.26
N TYR A 13 -39.59 -3.64 37.12
CA TYR A 13 -38.97 -3.98 35.84
C TYR A 13 -38.10 -2.80 35.36
N ARG A 14 -36.81 -3.04 35.12
CA ARG A 14 -35.93 -2.05 34.50
C ARG A 14 -36.03 -2.20 32.99
N TYR A 15 -36.66 -1.23 32.32
CA TYR A 15 -36.60 -1.15 30.87
C TYR A 15 -35.14 -1.00 30.43
N PRO A 16 -34.71 -1.71 29.36
CA PRO A 16 -33.40 -1.45 28.78
C PRO A 16 -33.29 0.05 28.46
N PRO A 17 -32.11 0.67 28.68
CA PRO A 17 -31.93 2.09 28.41
C PRO A 17 -32.33 2.35 26.96
N PHE A 18 -33.17 3.37 26.74
CA PHE A 18 -33.64 3.78 25.43
C PHE A 18 -32.45 3.81 24.46
N LYS A 19 -32.55 3.06 23.36
CA LYS A 19 -31.55 3.10 22.29
C LYS A 19 -31.48 4.57 21.86
N LYS A 20 -30.30 5.20 22.00
CA LYS A 20 -30.09 6.60 21.59
C LYS A 20 -30.69 6.75 20.18
N PHE A 21 -31.58 7.73 20.00
CA PHE A 21 -32.18 7.99 18.70
C PHE A 21 -31.07 7.98 17.65
N LEU A 22 -31.21 7.16 16.61
CA LEU A 22 -30.33 7.19 15.44
C LEU A 22 -30.68 8.46 14.63
N THR A 23 -30.45 9.61 15.24
CA THR A 23 -30.50 10.87 14.52
C THR A 23 -29.17 11.03 13.79
N PRO A 24 -29.18 11.48 12.52
CA PRO A 24 -27.95 11.91 11.88
C PRO A 24 -27.25 12.95 12.77
N GLY A 25 -25.91 12.96 12.73
CA GLY A 25 -25.16 14.05 13.35
C GLY A 25 -25.55 15.39 12.72
N PRO A 26 -25.22 16.53 13.36
CA PRO A 26 -25.58 17.86 12.85
C PRO A 26 -25.12 18.12 11.40
N ASP A 27 -24.01 17.48 10.98
CA ASP A 27 -23.44 17.58 9.63
C ASP A 27 -23.94 16.48 8.65
N LYS A 28 -24.86 15.61 9.09
CA LYS A 28 -25.34 14.46 8.29
C LYS A 28 -26.80 14.60 7.86
N TYR A 29 -27.38 15.79 8.00
CA TYR A 29 -28.70 16.05 7.43
C TYR A 29 -28.54 16.18 5.91
N GLU A 30 -29.07 15.21 5.18
CA GLU A 30 -29.19 15.34 3.72
C GLU A 30 -30.28 16.35 3.41
N VAL A 31 -29.86 17.52 2.92
CA VAL A 31 -30.79 18.52 2.39
C VAL A 31 -31.19 18.07 0.98
N PRO A 32 -32.49 17.99 0.66
CA PRO A 32 -32.92 17.62 -0.67
C PRO A 32 -32.44 18.65 -1.71
N SER A 33 -32.07 18.16 -2.90
CA SER A 33 -31.65 19.03 -4.00
C SER A 33 -32.78 20.00 -4.37
N THR A 34 -32.46 21.28 -4.46
CA THR A 34 -33.38 22.33 -4.95
C THR A 34 -33.43 22.40 -6.48
N LEU A 35 -32.58 21.63 -7.16
CA LEU A 35 -32.50 21.58 -8.61
C LEU A 35 -32.92 20.20 -9.15
N GLY A 36 -33.63 20.23 -10.26
CA GLY A 36 -34.05 19.03 -11.00
C GLY A 36 -35.38 18.45 -10.53
N PRO A 37 -35.73 17.24 -10.99
CA PRO A 37 -37.06 16.65 -10.80
C PRO A 37 -37.31 16.08 -9.39
N LYS A 38 -36.34 16.16 -8.48
CA LYS A 38 -36.39 15.56 -7.13
C LYS A 38 -36.56 16.60 -6.02
N VAL A 39 -37.22 17.72 -6.31
CA VAL A 39 -37.54 18.77 -5.33
C VAL A 39 -38.77 18.33 -4.53
N PRO A 40 -38.72 18.23 -3.18
CA PRO A 40 -39.84 17.73 -2.39
C PRO A 40 -41.10 18.59 -2.50
N ASP A 41 -40.92 19.91 -2.58
CA ASP A 41 -42.02 20.88 -2.54
C ASP A 41 -42.68 21.10 -3.91
N LYS A 42 -42.10 20.55 -4.99
CA LYS A 42 -42.54 20.81 -6.37
C LYS A 42 -42.66 19.51 -7.13
N ASN A 43 -43.83 19.26 -7.70
CA ASN A 43 -44.01 18.18 -8.67
C ASN A 43 -43.19 18.47 -9.93
N ALA A 44 -42.37 17.50 -10.34
CA ALA A 44 -41.68 17.56 -11.61
C ALA A 44 -42.65 17.23 -12.75
N ASN A 45 -42.68 18.06 -13.79
CA ASN A 45 -43.39 17.75 -15.02
C ASN A 45 -42.61 16.73 -15.86
N ALA A 46 -43.31 16.01 -16.73
CA ALA A 46 -42.68 15.06 -17.62
C ALA A 46 -41.70 15.75 -18.59
N ALA A 47 -40.48 15.21 -18.67
CA ALA A 47 -39.48 15.63 -19.63
C ALA A 47 -39.58 14.76 -20.90
N TYR A 48 -40.41 15.17 -21.85
CA TYR A 48 -40.53 14.48 -23.14
C TYR A 48 -39.39 14.89 -24.07
N SER A 49 -38.69 13.91 -24.64
CA SER A 49 -37.78 14.13 -25.76
C SER A 49 -38.40 13.58 -27.04
N MET A 50 -38.33 14.33 -28.14
CA MET A 50 -38.80 13.89 -29.46
C MET A 50 -37.88 12.83 -30.09
N SER A 51 -36.73 12.58 -29.47
CA SER A 51 -35.73 11.63 -29.93
C SER A 51 -35.18 10.80 -28.77
N PHE A 52 -34.73 9.59 -29.07
CA PHE A 52 -34.01 8.74 -28.14
C PHE A 52 -32.54 9.17 -28.07
N LYS A 53 -31.89 8.90 -26.94
CA LYS A 53 -30.43 9.05 -26.83
C LYS A 53 -29.80 8.03 -27.76
N HIS A 54 -29.17 8.47 -28.85
CA HIS A 54 -28.42 7.58 -29.71
C HIS A 54 -27.19 7.09 -28.93
N ASN A 55 -27.07 5.77 -28.77
CA ASN A 55 -25.83 5.18 -28.28
C ASN A 55 -24.82 5.31 -29.42
N LEU A 56 -23.98 6.36 -29.36
CA LEU A 56 -22.87 6.51 -30.29
C LEU A 56 -22.01 5.24 -30.19
N SER A 57 -21.77 4.59 -31.32
CA SER A 57 -20.90 3.42 -31.36
C SER A 57 -19.49 3.84 -30.95
N GLU A 58 -18.72 2.96 -30.31
CA GLU A 58 -17.34 3.29 -29.90
C GLU A 58 -16.45 3.74 -31.08
N LEU A 59 -16.80 3.35 -32.31
CA LEU A 59 -16.14 3.79 -33.54
C LEU A 59 -16.34 5.27 -33.86
N GLU A 60 -17.51 5.83 -33.52
CA GLU A 60 -17.81 7.26 -33.70
C GLU A 60 -17.18 8.12 -32.60
N ARG A 61 -16.69 7.48 -31.53
CA ARG A 61 -16.03 8.15 -30.41
C ARG A 61 -14.57 8.36 -30.75
N SER A 62 -14.30 9.42 -31.51
CA SER A 62 -12.92 9.87 -31.72
C SER A 62 -12.26 10.07 -30.34
N PRO A 63 -11.02 9.58 -30.16
CA PRO A 63 -10.29 9.85 -28.93
C PRO A 63 -10.20 11.38 -28.76
N GLY A 64 -10.61 11.88 -27.60
CA GLY A 64 -10.47 13.30 -27.29
C GLY A 64 -9.01 13.75 -27.42
N PRO A 65 -8.73 15.05 -27.58
CA PRO A 65 -7.37 15.56 -27.82
C PRO A 65 -6.36 15.11 -26.75
N ALA A 66 -6.80 14.86 -25.52
CA ALA A 66 -5.98 14.37 -24.40
C ALA A 66 -5.75 12.84 -24.38
N LYS A 67 -6.39 12.05 -25.26
CA LYS A 67 -6.26 10.58 -25.31
C LYS A 67 -5.11 10.11 -26.20
N TYR A 68 -4.55 10.99 -27.03
CA TYR A 68 -3.31 10.70 -27.74
C TYR A 68 -2.14 10.77 -26.75
N SER A 69 -1.60 9.62 -26.37
CA SER A 69 -0.32 9.60 -25.64
C SER A 69 0.76 10.17 -26.53
N GLY A 70 1.59 11.06 -25.99
CA GLY A 70 2.80 11.51 -26.67
C GLY A 70 3.75 10.33 -26.97
N PRO A 71 4.66 10.47 -27.95
CA PRO A 71 5.66 9.46 -28.24
C PRO A 71 6.54 9.22 -27.00
N ASN A 72 6.93 7.97 -26.78
CA ASN A 72 7.83 7.60 -25.70
C ASN A 72 9.10 8.45 -25.75
N MET A 73 9.39 9.22 -24.69
CA MET A 73 10.56 10.11 -24.65
C MET A 73 11.89 9.36 -24.81
N GLU A 74 11.91 8.08 -24.41
CA GLU A 74 13.03 7.17 -24.59
C GLU A 74 13.37 6.86 -26.07
N SER A 75 12.49 7.18 -27.05
CA SER A 75 12.77 6.95 -28.47
C SER A 75 13.63 8.04 -29.10
N TYR A 76 13.56 9.27 -28.61
CA TYR A 76 14.23 10.42 -29.21
C TYR A 76 15.17 11.17 -28.25
N LYS A 77 15.08 10.91 -26.93
CA LYS A 77 16.01 11.44 -25.94
C LYS A 77 16.92 10.35 -25.41
N GLN A 78 18.14 10.74 -25.01
CA GLN A 78 19.01 9.83 -24.28
C GLN A 78 18.38 9.44 -22.94
N LYS A 79 18.40 8.13 -22.65
CA LYS A 79 17.85 7.60 -21.40
C LYS A 79 18.77 7.93 -20.23
N PRO A 80 18.22 8.29 -19.06
CA PRO A 80 19.04 8.46 -17.87
C PRO A 80 19.67 7.11 -17.45
N PRO A 81 20.83 7.13 -16.77
CA PRO A 81 21.47 5.92 -16.27
C PRO A 81 20.57 5.21 -15.25
N LYS A 82 20.38 3.89 -15.40
CA LYS A 82 19.64 3.05 -14.45
C LYS A 82 20.63 2.31 -13.55
N TYR A 83 20.63 2.63 -12.26
CA TYR A 83 21.49 2.00 -11.25
C TYR A 83 20.75 0.86 -10.54
N THR A 84 21.47 -0.23 -10.23
CA THR A 84 20.96 -1.36 -9.45
C THR A 84 21.94 -1.68 -8.34
N ILE A 85 21.44 -1.91 -7.11
CA ILE A 85 22.27 -2.31 -5.96
C ILE A 85 22.73 -3.77 -6.10
N SER A 86 21.96 -4.59 -6.81
CA SER A 86 22.29 -5.98 -7.11
C SER A 86 23.20 -6.09 -8.35
N PRO A 87 24.18 -7.01 -8.36
CA PRO A 87 24.95 -7.32 -9.56
C PRO A 87 24.02 -7.77 -10.68
N ARG A 88 24.21 -7.22 -11.89
CA ARG A 88 23.57 -7.75 -13.08
C ARG A 88 24.20 -9.10 -13.43
N VAL A 89 23.57 -10.17 -12.95
CA VAL A 89 23.89 -11.53 -13.41
C VAL A 89 23.29 -11.65 -14.81
N PHE A 90 24.13 -11.46 -15.83
CA PHE A 90 23.75 -11.91 -17.16
C PHE A 90 23.68 -13.43 -17.08
N PRO A 91 22.52 -14.06 -17.35
CA PRO A 91 22.52 -15.51 -17.52
C PRO A 91 23.54 -15.83 -18.62
N PRO A 92 24.36 -16.88 -18.45
CA PRO A 92 25.31 -17.28 -19.49
C PRO A 92 24.54 -17.39 -20.81
N ALA A 93 25.09 -16.80 -21.87
CA ALA A 93 24.50 -16.82 -23.20
C ALA A 93 24.59 -18.23 -23.77
N GLY A 94 23.66 -19.09 -23.34
CA GLY A 94 23.65 -20.51 -23.67
C GLY A 94 22.69 -21.25 -22.75
N LYS A 95 21.45 -21.46 -23.21
CA LYS A 95 20.61 -22.52 -22.66
C LYS A 95 21.04 -23.81 -23.33
N ASP A 96 22.12 -24.41 -22.85
CA ASP A 96 22.44 -25.78 -23.25
C ASP A 96 21.37 -26.70 -22.65
N LYS A 97 20.57 -27.34 -23.51
CA LYS A 97 19.52 -28.32 -23.13
C LYS A 97 20.13 -29.66 -22.68
N GLY A 98 21.23 -29.63 -21.94
CA GLY A 98 21.90 -30.81 -21.41
C GLY A 98 21.80 -30.88 -19.89
N PRO A 99 21.79 -32.08 -19.28
CA PRO A 99 21.82 -32.25 -17.82
C PRO A 99 23.20 -31.95 -17.21
N GLY A 100 23.99 -31.09 -17.86
CA GLY A 100 25.34 -30.74 -17.43
C GLY A 100 25.34 -29.71 -16.30
N PRO A 101 26.32 -29.77 -15.38
CA PRO A 101 26.25 -29.01 -14.13
C PRO A 101 26.23 -27.50 -14.38
N ILE A 102 25.24 -26.85 -13.76
CA ILE A 102 25.15 -25.41 -13.55
C ILE A 102 26.36 -25.04 -12.67
N TYR A 103 27.52 -24.87 -13.31
CA TYR A 103 28.73 -24.46 -12.60
C TYR A 103 28.44 -23.10 -11.99
N LEU A 104 28.47 -23.03 -10.65
CA LEU A 104 28.37 -21.77 -9.91
C LEU A 104 29.30 -20.76 -10.60
N PRO A 105 28.79 -19.64 -11.13
CA PRO A 105 29.65 -18.65 -11.76
C PRO A 105 30.66 -18.20 -10.70
N LYS A 106 31.96 -18.42 -10.98
CA LYS A 106 33.03 -17.91 -10.11
C LYS A 106 32.89 -16.40 -10.07
N LEU A 107 32.38 -15.89 -8.95
CA LEU A 107 32.33 -14.45 -8.71
C LEU A 107 33.78 -13.94 -8.71
N PRO A 108 34.09 -12.84 -9.40
CA PRO A 108 35.41 -12.22 -9.28
C PRO A 108 35.65 -11.90 -7.80
N LYS A 109 36.80 -12.31 -7.24
CA LYS A 109 37.22 -11.90 -5.90
C LYS A 109 37.30 -10.37 -5.89
N LYS A 110 36.29 -9.71 -5.32
CA LYS A 110 36.35 -8.26 -5.11
C LYS A 110 37.46 -7.97 -4.10
N PRO A 111 38.28 -6.93 -4.26
CA PRO A 111 38.94 -6.34 -3.11
C PRO A 111 37.82 -5.90 -2.15
N GLY A 112 37.86 -6.38 -0.91
CA GLY A 112 36.87 -5.98 0.09
C GLY A 112 36.88 -4.46 0.24
N TYR A 113 35.73 -3.82 0.06
CA TYR A 113 35.56 -2.43 0.42
C TYR A 113 35.06 -2.39 1.86
N SER A 114 35.89 -1.92 2.78
CA SER A 114 35.46 -1.53 4.13
C SER A 114 35.13 -0.03 4.13
N PHE A 115 34.07 0.34 4.84
CA PHE A 115 33.84 1.73 5.23
C PHE A 115 34.34 1.89 6.66
N GLY A 116 35.34 2.75 6.85
CA GLY A 116 36.00 3.00 8.12
C GLY A 116 37.31 3.77 7.92
N LEU A 117 37.74 4.54 8.92
CA LEU A 117 39.01 5.27 8.87
C LEU A 117 40.16 4.25 8.81
N ARG A 118 40.91 4.22 7.70
CA ARG A 118 42.13 3.41 7.59
C ARG A 118 43.22 4.16 8.36
N THR A 119 43.48 3.77 9.60
CA THR A 119 44.66 4.23 10.33
C THR A 119 45.85 3.36 9.92
N ASP A 120 46.99 3.97 9.64
CA ASP A 120 48.26 3.27 9.31
C ASP A 120 48.89 2.56 10.52
N THR A 121 48.28 2.71 11.69
CA THR A 121 48.66 2.02 12.93
C THR A 121 47.86 0.72 13.05
N ASP A 122 48.56 -0.40 13.21
CA ASP A 122 47.95 -1.67 13.60
C ASP A 122 47.04 -1.46 14.83
N PRO A 123 45.82 -2.04 14.87
CA PRO A 123 44.95 -1.88 16.01
C PRO A 123 45.67 -2.42 17.26
N TYR A 124 45.90 -1.55 18.24
CA TYR A 124 46.41 -1.88 19.57
C TYR A 124 45.39 -2.74 20.33
N ILE A 125 45.23 -3.98 19.90
CA ILE A 125 44.64 -5.05 20.67
C ILE A 125 45.52 -6.26 20.38
N THR A 126 46.57 -6.39 21.19
CA THR A 126 47.41 -7.59 21.20
C THR A 126 46.74 -8.67 22.03
N ALA A 127 47.06 -9.95 21.79
CA ALA A 127 46.45 -11.07 22.51
C ALA A 127 46.67 -11.05 24.04
N GLU A 128 47.53 -10.16 24.53
CA GLU A 128 47.88 -9.92 25.94
C GLU A 128 46.99 -8.83 26.58
N ASP A 129 46.19 -8.09 25.81
CA ASP A 129 45.30 -7.05 26.34
C ASP A 129 44.08 -7.71 27.00
N GLU A 130 44.09 -7.79 28.34
CA GLU A 130 42.98 -8.28 29.14
C GLU A 130 41.72 -7.42 28.89
N MET A 131 40.79 -7.94 28.08
CA MET A 131 39.48 -7.33 27.89
C MET A 131 38.66 -7.48 29.19
N PRO A 132 38.23 -6.39 29.86
CA PRO A 132 37.68 -6.45 31.21
C PRO A 132 36.24 -7.00 31.31
N CYS A 133 35.76 -7.82 30.37
CA CYS A 133 34.35 -8.22 30.36
C CYS A 133 34.01 -9.60 29.77
N VAL A 134 34.88 -10.61 29.91
CA VAL A 134 34.47 -12.01 29.65
C VAL A 134 34.47 -12.82 30.93
N GLU A 135 33.45 -12.64 31.76
CA GLU A 135 33.08 -13.64 32.77
C GLU A 135 32.63 -14.91 32.04
N ARG A 136 33.56 -15.86 31.84
CA ARG A 136 33.21 -17.22 31.41
C ARG A 136 32.58 -17.96 32.60
N LYS A 137 31.25 -17.95 32.67
CA LYS A 137 30.51 -18.89 33.54
C LYS A 137 30.86 -20.32 33.13
N LYS A 138 31.22 -21.13 34.14
CA LYS A 138 31.45 -22.58 34.07
C LYS A 138 30.23 -23.33 33.58
#